data_AF-A0A662H1X6-F1
#
_entry.id   AF-A0A662H1X6-F1
#
_cell.length_a   1.000
_cell.length_b   1.000
_cell.length_c   1.000
_cell.angle_alpha   90.00
_cell.angle_beta   90.00
_cell.angle_gamma   90.00
#
_symmetry.space_group_name_H-M   'P 1'
#
loop_
_entity.id
_entity.type
_entity.pdbx_description
1 polymer ?
#
loop_
_entity_poly.entity_id
_entity_poly.type
_entity_poly.pdbx_seq_one_letter_code
_entity_poly.pdbx_strand_id
1 'polypeptide(L)'
;MHAKIKVLPVIVRSPPTDSLKEASYVLYRWATFTEPYRVKDLDDWRRIPEKVGDVDVVMLFGGFWSVPDPLKAIDKPIVVWSWTHEGTLTMWLWETLSWLRANGIDVPVFINVEHLREYFRALAAYKSIKGCKVLLVLAGNLWFTWGYPGVREALSRRLGLRFVEKDRRYLEEILKDISDEDARNLLEQKGFTC
;
A
#
# COMPACT_ATOMS: atom_id res chain seq x y z
N MET A 1 -1.23 -12.03 -9.44
CA MET A 1 -0.17 -11.01 -9.52
C MET A 1 -0.64 -9.83 -8.67
N HIS A 2 0.07 -9.44 -7.61
CA HIS A 2 -0.38 -8.34 -6.72
C HIS A 2 -0.39 -7.00 -7.46
N ALA A 3 -1.36 -6.14 -7.15
CA ALA A 3 -1.41 -4.80 -7.71
C ALA A 3 -0.19 -3.98 -7.22
N LYS A 4 0.61 -3.45 -8.14
CA LYS A 4 1.73 -2.58 -7.79
C LYS A 4 1.24 -1.18 -7.39
N ILE A 5 1.96 -0.58 -6.46
CA ILE A 5 1.81 0.79 -5.98
C ILE A 5 2.51 1.73 -6.96
N LYS A 6 1.78 2.67 -7.55
CA LYS A 6 2.33 3.77 -8.33
C LYS A 6 2.90 4.82 -7.38
N VAL A 7 4.18 5.11 -7.50
CA VAL A 7 4.89 6.05 -6.62
C VAL A 7 5.29 7.26 -7.42
N LEU A 8 4.93 8.46 -6.94
CA LEU A 8 5.48 9.73 -7.42
C LEU A 8 6.73 10.08 -6.61
N PRO A 9 7.93 10.09 -7.23
CA PRO A 9 9.14 10.58 -6.58
C PRO A 9 9.14 12.09 -6.67
N VAL A 10 9.17 12.77 -5.53
CA VAL A 10 9.36 14.23 -5.46
C VAL A 10 10.78 14.48 -5.00
N ILE A 11 11.53 15.22 -5.80
CA ILE A 11 12.96 15.40 -5.62
C ILE A 11 13.23 16.89 -5.45
N VAL A 12 13.70 17.29 -4.27
CA VAL A 12 14.14 18.67 -4.01
C VAL A 12 15.66 18.71 -4.08
N ARG A 13 16.21 19.46 -5.05
CA ARG A 13 17.65 19.46 -5.41
C ARG A 13 18.13 18.11 -5.98
N SER A 14 19.41 17.99 -6.32
CA SER A 14 19.95 16.69 -6.78
C SER A 14 19.87 15.69 -5.61
N PRO A 15 19.12 14.59 -5.75
CA PRO A 15 19.19 13.52 -4.77
C PRO A 15 20.60 12.91 -4.88
N PRO A 16 21.08 12.18 -3.87
CA PRO A 16 22.23 11.30 -4.08
C PRO A 16 21.93 10.44 -5.32
N THR A 17 22.89 10.37 -6.24
CA THR A 17 22.70 9.94 -7.64
C THR A 17 22.09 8.53 -7.81
N ASP A 18 22.04 7.75 -6.73
CA ASP A 18 21.57 6.37 -6.73
C ASP A 18 20.37 6.10 -5.83
N SER A 19 19.90 7.01 -4.98
CA SER A 19 18.79 6.70 -4.04
C SER A 19 17.50 6.33 -4.75
N LEU A 20 17.12 7.04 -5.82
CA LEU A 20 15.92 6.67 -6.59
C LEU A 20 16.08 5.31 -7.29
N LYS A 21 17.28 5.02 -7.80
CA LYS A 21 17.56 3.72 -8.44
C LYS A 21 17.49 2.60 -7.41
N GLU A 22 18.05 2.82 -6.22
CA GLU A 22 18.02 1.88 -5.12
C GLU A 22 16.58 1.63 -4.65
N ALA A 23 15.78 2.68 -4.44
CA ALA A 23 14.36 2.55 -4.11
C ALA A 23 13.62 1.71 -5.17
N SER A 24 13.87 2.01 -6.44
CA SER A 24 13.28 1.28 -7.58
C SER A 24 13.70 -0.19 -7.57
N TYR A 25 14.98 -0.48 -7.32
CA TYR A 25 15.52 -1.83 -7.27
C TYR A 25 15.00 -2.61 -6.06
N VAL A 26 14.90 -1.98 -4.90
CA VAL A 26 14.46 -2.61 -3.65
C VAL A 26 12.96 -2.90 -3.67
N LEU A 27 12.17 -2.03 -4.30
CA LEU A 27 10.72 -2.05 -4.26
C LEU A 27 10.07 -2.60 -5.54
N TYR A 28 10.85 -3.02 -6.54
CA TYR A 28 10.35 -3.44 -7.86
C TYR A 28 9.20 -4.45 -7.85
N ARG A 29 9.10 -5.28 -6.80
CA ARG A 29 8.02 -6.28 -6.64
C ARG A 29 6.68 -5.65 -6.27
N TRP A 30 6.69 -4.54 -5.53
CA TRP A 30 5.49 -3.94 -4.94
C TRP A 30 5.18 -2.56 -5.49
N ALA A 31 6.15 -1.89 -6.11
CA ALA A 31 6.02 -0.52 -6.58
C ALA A 31 6.46 -0.37 -8.05
N THR A 32 5.85 0.61 -8.71
CA THR A 32 6.26 1.16 -9.99
C THR A 32 6.44 2.66 -9.81
N PHE A 33 7.61 3.17 -10.18
CA PHE A 33 7.94 4.58 -10.04
C PHE A 33 7.52 5.34 -11.31
N THR A 34 6.84 6.47 -11.15
CA THR A 34 6.56 7.39 -12.26
C THR A 34 7.80 8.22 -12.60
N GLU A 35 7.68 9.07 -13.63
CA GLU A 35 8.68 10.11 -13.84
C GLU A 35 8.80 11.00 -12.58
N PRO A 36 10.03 11.26 -12.09
CA PRO A 36 10.22 12.08 -10.91
C PRO A 36 9.81 13.54 -11.12
N TYR A 37 9.07 14.09 -10.17
CA TYR A 37 8.82 15.53 -10.11
C TYR A 37 9.99 16.23 -9.44
N ARG A 38 10.76 16.98 -10.23
CA ARG A 38 11.92 17.75 -9.77
C ARG A 38 11.47 19.14 -9.34
N VAL A 39 11.67 19.44 -8.07
CA VAL A 39 11.35 20.73 -7.46
C VAL A 39 12.60 21.58 -7.40
N LYS A 40 12.61 22.70 -8.13
CA LYS A 40 13.75 23.63 -8.20
C LYS A 40 13.63 24.76 -7.18
N ASP A 41 12.41 25.20 -6.92
CA ASP A 41 12.10 26.35 -6.08
C ASP A 41 10.78 26.15 -5.28
N LEU A 42 10.37 27.20 -4.57
CA LEU A 42 9.15 27.20 -3.76
C LEU A 42 7.87 27.14 -4.60
N ASP A 43 7.89 27.64 -5.84
CA ASP A 43 6.71 27.62 -6.70
C ASP A 43 6.49 26.22 -7.25
N ASP A 44 7.55 25.49 -7.61
CA ASP A 44 7.46 24.04 -7.87
C ASP A 44 6.93 23.28 -6.65
N TRP A 45 7.41 23.60 -5.45
CA TRP A 45 6.97 22.94 -4.21
C TRP A 45 5.47 23.11 -3.96
N ARG A 46 4.94 24.32 -4.22
CA ARG A 46 3.50 24.62 -4.11
C ARG A 46 2.64 23.83 -5.08
N ARG A 47 3.21 23.36 -6.18
CA ARG A 47 2.50 22.63 -7.23
C ARG A 47 2.52 21.11 -7.08
N ILE A 48 3.16 20.57 -6.03
CA ILE A 48 3.17 19.12 -5.77
C ILE A 48 1.76 18.51 -5.81
N PRO A 49 0.72 19.09 -5.18
CA PRO A 49 -0.65 18.55 -5.24
C PRO A 49 -1.16 18.35 -6.68
N GLU A 50 -0.84 19.26 -7.60
CA GLU A 50 -1.22 19.16 -9.01
C GLU A 50 -0.53 17.99 -9.71
N LYS A 51 0.64 17.56 -9.21
CA LYS A 51 1.47 16.50 -9.81
C LYS A 51 1.16 15.12 -9.27
N VAL A 52 0.45 14.99 -8.14
CA VAL A 52 0.10 13.70 -7.54
C VAL A 52 -0.70 12.84 -8.52
N GLY A 53 -1.67 13.42 -9.24
CA GLY A 53 -2.42 12.69 -10.27
C GLY A 53 -3.06 11.40 -9.73
N ASP A 54 -2.84 10.29 -10.44
CA ASP A 54 -3.39 8.96 -10.12
C ASP A 54 -2.43 8.05 -9.33
N VAL A 55 -1.36 8.62 -8.76
CA VAL A 55 -0.41 7.82 -7.95
C VAL A 55 -1.03 7.38 -6.64
N ASP A 56 -0.52 6.26 -6.12
CA ASP A 56 -0.98 5.70 -4.85
C ASP A 56 -0.21 6.29 -3.66
N VAL A 57 1.05 6.72 -3.86
CA VAL A 57 1.96 7.22 -2.82
C VAL A 57 2.86 8.32 -3.39
N VAL A 58 3.15 9.33 -2.56
CA VAL A 58 4.19 10.33 -2.84
C VAL A 58 5.42 10.02 -1.99
N MET A 59 6.58 9.88 -2.63
CA MET A 59 7.86 9.63 -1.95
C MET A 59 8.76 10.86 -2.06
N LEU A 60 9.05 11.49 -0.92
CA LEU A 60 9.86 12.71 -0.84
C LEU A 60 11.34 12.38 -0.68
N PHE A 61 12.16 12.94 -1.57
CA PHE A 61 13.62 12.97 -1.52
C PHE A 61 14.07 14.42 -1.26
N GLY A 62 13.78 14.91 -0.04
CA GLY A 62 13.99 16.32 0.35
C GLY A 62 12.71 17.16 0.31
N GLY A 63 12.79 18.41 0.79
CA GLY A 63 11.62 19.25 0.96
C GLY A 63 11.92 20.71 1.30
N PHE A 64 11.00 21.61 0.94
CA PHE A 64 10.92 22.95 1.54
C PHE A 64 10.03 22.88 2.77
N TRP A 65 10.57 22.31 3.84
CA TRP A 65 9.79 21.93 5.01
C TRP A 65 9.07 23.12 5.63
N SER A 66 9.66 24.31 5.67
CA SER A 66 9.04 25.53 6.21
C SER A 66 7.73 25.96 5.53
N VAL A 67 7.33 25.33 4.42
CA VAL A 67 6.06 25.57 3.71
C VAL A 67 5.28 24.24 3.65
N PRO A 68 4.49 23.91 4.68
CA PRO A 68 3.87 22.58 4.81
C PRO A 68 2.57 22.44 4.02
N ASP A 69 1.90 23.55 3.72
CA ASP A 69 0.54 23.53 3.19
C ASP A 69 0.36 22.76 1.88
N PRO A 70 1.35 22.74 0.94
CA PRO A 70 1.27 21.88 -0.23
C PRO A 70 1.19 20.40 0.14
N LEU A 71 1.88 19.94 1.20
CA LEU A 71 1.81 18.55 1.63
C LEU A 71 0.47 18.21 2.29
N LYS A 72 -0.15 19.17 3.01
CA LYS A 72 -1.48 18.97 3.62
C LYS A 72 -2.58 18.81 2.58
N ALA A 73 -2.41 19.40 1.41
CA ALA A 73 -3.35 19.31 0.30
C ALA A 73 -3.31 17.96 -0.44
N ILE A 74 -2.36 17.07 -0.12
CA ILE A 74 -2.22 15.75 -0.73
C ILE A 74 -3.11 14.76 0.03
N ASP A 75 -4.04 14.11 -0.68
CA ASP A 75 -4.94 13.09 -0.13
C ASP A 75 -4.34 11.67 -0.12
N LYS A 76 -3.11 11.54 -0.62
CA LYS A 76 -2.35 10.27 -0.70
C LYS A 76 -1.34 10.15 0.43
N PRO A 77 -0.97 8.92 0.83
CA PRO A 77 0.15 8.70 1.72
C PRO A 77 1.43 9.37 1.20
N ILE A 78 2.09 10.12 2.08
CA ILE A 78 3.39 10.72 1.84
C ILE A 78 4.41 9.92 2.64
N VAL A 79 5.51 9.52 2.01
CA VAL A 79 6.61 8.80 2.68
C VAL A 79 7.92 9.54 2.48
N VAL A 80 8.80 9.46 3.47
CA VAL A 80 10.18 9.91 3.35
C VAL A 80 11.08 8.72 3.58
N TRP A 81 12.05 8.50 2.70
CA TRP A 81 13.06 7.46 2.89
C TRP A 81 14.39 8.14 3.24
N SER A 82 14.88 7.91 4.46
CA SER A 82 16.17 8.42 4.91
C SER A 82 17.26 7.61 4.21
N TRP A 83 17.84 8.15 3.15
CA TRP A 83 18.95 7.55 2.38
C TRP A 83 20.30 7.57 3.13
N THR A 84 20.28 7.68 4.45
CA THR A 84 21.47 7.73 5.30
C THR A 84 22.13 6.36 5.32
N HIS A 85 23.34 6.25 4.77
CA HIS A 85 24.13 5.00 4.74
C HIS A 85 24.36 4.38 6.13
N GLU A 86 24.28 5.18 7.19
CA GLU A 86 24.52 4.74 8.58
C GLU A 86 23.30 4.13 9.26
N GLY A 87 22.14 4.05 8.60
CA GLY A 87 20.94 3.48 9.23
C GLY A 87 20.39 4.30 10.40
N THR A 88 20.81 5.56 10.53
CA THR A 88 20.42 6.50 11.60
C THR A 88 19.69 7.72 11.04
N LEU A 89 18.63 8.17 11.73
CA LEU A 89 18.04 9.47 11.43
C LEU A 89 19.03 10.55 11.82
N THR A 90 19.30 11.48 10.91
CA THR A 90 19.97 12.71 11.30
C THR A 90 19.05 13.49 12.25
N MET A 91 19.66 14.22 13.20
CA MET A 91 18.93 15.13 14.10
C MET A 91 17.97 16.05 13.32
N TRP A 92 18.44 16.57 12.18
CA TRP A 92 17.67 17.41 11.27
C TRP A 92 16.42 16.72 10.70
N LEU A 93 16.49 15.43 10.38
CA LEU A 93 15.34 14.68 9.90
C LEU A 93 14.35 14.40 11.03
N TRP A 94 14.82 14.16 12.26
CA TRP A 94 13.95 14.01 13.43
C TRP A 94 13.19 15.31 13.77
N GLU A 95 13.88 16.46 13.75
CA GLU A 95 13.24 17.76 13.93
C GLU A 95 12.23 18.04 12.82
N THR A 96 12.58 17.74 11.57
CA THR A 96 11.68 17.87 10.41
C THR A 96 10.40 17.05 10.61
N LEU A 97 10.52 15.80 11.07
CA LEU A 97 9.35 14.94 11.32
C LEU A 97 8.48 15.46 12.45
N SER A 98 9.10 15.89 13.55
CA SER A 98 8.39 16.46 14.68
C SER A 98 7.62 17.71 14.27
N TRP A 99 8.26 18.56 13.46
CA TRP A 99 7.66 19.75 12.89
C TRP A 99 6.51 19.44 11.91
N LEU A 100 6.67 18.44 11.01
CA LEU A 100 5.61 18.01 10.09
C LEU A 100 4.39 17.49 10.84
N ARG A 101 4.59 16.66 11.87
CA ARG A 101 3.51 16.15 12.73
C ARG A 101 2.81 17.26 13.49
N ALA A 102 3.56 18.24 14.03
CA ALA A 102 2.98 19.41 14.68
C ALA A 102 2.12 20.26 13.72
N ASN A 103 2.38 20.16 12.41
CA ASN A 103 1.59 20.78 11.35
C ASN A 103 0.50 19.85 10.78
N GLY A 104 0.23 18.69 11.40
CA GLY A 104 -0.82 17.77 10.97
C GLY A 104 -0.48 16.91 9.75
N ILE A 105 0.81 16.81 9.39
CA ILE A 105 1.29 15.96 8.30
C ILE A 105 1.97 14.74 8.93
N ASP A 106 1.31 13.59 8.85
CA ASP A 106 1.93 12.32 9.28
C ASP A 106 2.69 11.69 8.12
N VAL A 107 4.02 11.66 8.26
CA VAL A 107 4.93 11.11 7.26
C VAL A 107 5.73 9.99 7.91
N PRO A 108 5.50 8.71 7.56
CA PRO A 108 6.40 7.64 7.97
C PRO A 108 7.78 7.87 7.34
N VAL A 109 8.81 7.70 8.18
CA VAL A 109 10.20 7.67 7.74
C VAL A 109 10.79 6.30 7.93
N PHE A 110 11.41 5.82 6.86
CA PHE A 110 12.13 4.56 6.87
C PHE A 110 13.63 4.86 6.81
N ILE A 111 14.39 4.26 7.71
CA ILE A 111 15.86 4.31 7.72
C ILE A 111 16.44 2.97 7.28
N ASN A 112 15.63 1.93 7.42
CA ASN A 112 15.94 0.55 7.14
C ASN A 112 15.15 0.13 5.88
N VAL A 113 15.83 -0.55 4.98
CA VAL A 113 15.30 -1.00 3.68
C VAL A 113 14.20 -2.05 3.85
N GLU A 114 14.35 -2.94 4.81
CA GLU A 114 13.40 -3.99 5.16
C GLU A 114 12.07 -3.38 5.62
N HIS A 115 12.09 -2.38 6.50
CA HIS A 115 10.88 -1.67 6.93
C HIS A 115 10.20 -0.94 5.76
N LEU A 116 10.98 -0.34 4.85
CA LEU A 116 10.45 0.26 3.62
C LEU A 116 9.76 -0.80 2.75
N ARG A 117 10.40 -1.96 2.54
CA ARG A 117 9.83 -3.09 1.78
C ARG A 117 8.55 -3.60 2.42
N GLU A 118 8.52 -3.75 3.73
CA GLU A 118 7.33 -4.21 4.46
C GLU A 118 6.18 -3.23 4.33
N TYR A 119 6.46 -1.92 4.44
CA TYR A 119 5.46 -0.89 4.25
C TYR A 119 4.85 -0.93 2.84
N PHE A 120 5.70 -0.99 1.79
CA PHE A 120 5.22 -1.07 0.42
C PHE A 120 4.50 -2.39 0.11
N ARG A 121 4.93 -3.50 0.70
CA ARG A 121 4.22 -4.78 0.64
C ARG A 121 2.84 -4.67 1.28
N ALA A 122 2.74 -4.03 2.44
CA ALA A 122 1.48 -3.79 3.13
C ALA A 122 0.55 -2.89 2.31
N LEU A 123 1.08 -1.84 1.68
CA LEU A 123 0.32 -0.98 0.77
C LEU A 123 -0.18 -1.74 -0.46
N ALA A 124 0.67 -2.55 -1.10
CA ALA A 124 0.27 -3.37 -2.25
C ALA A 124 -0.83 -4.37 -1.87
N ALA A 125 -0.73 -4.98 -0.69
CA ALA A 125 -1.78 -5.82 -0.13
C ALA A 125 -3.05 -5.03 0.14
N TYR A 126 -2.96 -3.86 0.78
CA TYR A 126 -4.08 -2.95 1.04
C TYR A 126 -4.81 -2.59 -0.26
N LYS A 127 -4.08 -2.16 -1.29
CA LYS A 127 -4.65 -1.85 -2.62
C LYS A 127 -5.36 -3.05 -3.24
N SER A 128 -4.82 -4.26 -3.05
CA SER A 128 -5.40 -5.50 -3.59
C SER A 128 -6.65 -5.96 -2.83
N ILE A 129 -6.79 -5.61 -1.55
CA ILE A 129 -7.95 -6.00 -0.73
C ILE A 129 -9.01 -4.90 -0.61
N LYS A 130 -8.66 -3.64 -0.89
CA LYS A 130 -9.58 -2.52 -0.72
C LYS A 130 -10.83 -2.69 -1.58
N GLY A 131 -12.01 -2.71 -0.97
CA GLY A 131 -13.28 -2.90 -1.69
C GLY A 131 -13.64 -4.35 -2.04
N CYS A 132 -12.78 -5.32 -1.69
CA CYS A 132 -13.01 -6.73 -1.99
C CYS A 132 -14.22 -7.30 -1.25
N LYS A 133 -14.87 -8.26 -1.89
CA LYS A 133 -15.99 -9.02 -1.34
C LYS A 133 -15.45 -10.30 -0.72
N VAL A 134 -15.69 -10.48 0.58
CA VAL A 134 -15.31 -11.67 1.34
C VAL A 134 -16.54 -12.54 1.52
N LEU A 135 -16.52 -13.74 0.93
CA LEU A 135 -17.54 -14.75 1.16
C LEU A 135 -17.22 -15.51 2.44
N LEU A 136 -18.14 -15.47 3.40
CA LEU A 136 -18.07 -16.26 4.62
C LEU A 136 -19.08 -17.39 4.51
N VAL A 137 -18.59 -18.62 4.33
CA VAL A 137 -19.43 -19.82 4.43
C VAL A 137 -19.38 -20.30 5.87
N LEU A 138 -20.46 -20.07 6.61
CA LEU A 138 -20.51 -20.32 8.04
C LEU A 138 -21.24 -21.63 8.32
N ALA A 139 -20.52 -22.61 8.87
CA ALA A 139 -21.08 -23.86 9.35
C ALA A 139 -21.66 -23.70 10.77
N GLY A 140 -22.51 -22.70 10.98
CA GLY A 140 -23.27 -22.49 12.23
C GLY A 140 -22.49 -21.92 13.42
N ASN A 141 -21.16 -22.00 13.48
CA ASN A 141 -20.36 -21.42 14.57
C ASN A 141 -19.13 -20.62 14.09
N LEU A 142 -18.94 -19.43 14.67
CA LEU A 142 -17.87 -18.49 14.37
C LEU A 142 -16.64 -18.76 15.24
N TRP A 143 -15.90 -19.84 14.96
CA TRP A 143 -14.66 -20.13 15.69
C TRP A 143 -13.46 -19.26 15.25
N PHE A 144 -13.64 -18.41 14.23
CA PHE A 144 -12.60 -17.52 13.71
C PHE A 144 -12.89 -16.07 14.07
N THR A 145 -11.83 -15.31 14.37
CA THR A 145 -11.93 -13.90 14.78
C THR A 145 -12.63 -13.00 13.74
N TRP A 146 -12.60 -13.41 12.47
CA TRP A 146 -13.22 -12.68 11.35
C TRP A 146 -14.73 -12.91 11.26
N GLY A 147 -15.26 -13.88 12.01
CA GLY A 147 -16.69 -14.12 12.13
C GLY A 147 -17.40 -13.10 13.01
N TYR A 148 -16.71 -12.53 13.99
CA TYR A 148 -17.31 -11.60 14.95
C TYR A 148 -17.76 -10.30 14.27
N PRO A 149 -19.01 -9.86 14.50
CA PRO A 149 -19.55 -8.64 13.86
C PRO A 149 -18.67 -7.40 14.06
N GLY A 150 -18.14 -7.16 15.27
CA GLY A 150 -17.30 -5.98 15.54
C GLY A 150 -15.97 -5.99 14.76
N VAL A 151 -15.39 -7.17 14.52
CA VAL A 151 -14.18 -7.29 13.68
C VAL A 151 -14.53 -7.00 12.22
N ARG A 152 -15.66 -7.53 11.73
CA ARG A 152 -16.12 -7.29 10.36
C ARG A 152 -16.44 -5.83 10.11
N GLU A 153 -17.13 -5.17 11.04
CA GLU A 153 -17.41 -3.74 10.97
C GLU A 153 -16.12 -2.92 10.93
N ALA A 154 -15.14 -3.24 11.79
CA ALA A 154 -13.85 -2.57 11.80
C ALA A 154 -13.10 -2.75 10.46
N LEU A 155 -13.09 -3.96 9.91
CA LEU A 155 -12.49 -4.27 8.62
C LEU A 155 -13.22 -3.60 7.45
N SER A 156 -14.55 -3.59 7.45
CA SER A 156 -15.35 -2.88 6.45
C SER A 156 -15.10 -1.38 6.47
N ARG A 157 -15.06 -0.77 7.66
CA ARG A 157 -14.79 0.67 7.80
C ARG A 157 -13.37 1.06 7.40
N ARG A 158 -12.36 0.28 7.81
CA ARG A 158 -10.95 0.63 7.56
C ARG A 158 -10.45 0.24 6.17
N LEU A 159 -10.92 -0.90 5.64
CA LEU A 159 -10.42 -1.50 4.41
C LEU A 159 -11.46 -1.49 3.28
N GLY A 160 -12.69 -1.06 3.54
CA GLY A 160 -13.78 -1.11 2.56
C GLY A 160 -14.23 -2.53 2.20
N LEU A 161 -13.91 -3.54 3.03
CA LEU A 161 -14.31 -4.93 2.77
C LEU A 161 -15.82 -5.11 2.85
N ARG A 162 -16.37 -5.94 1.97
CA ARG A 162 -17.79 -6.31 1.97
C ARG A 162 -17.93 -7.78 2.32
N PHE A 163 -18.52 -8.09 3.46
CA PHE A 163 -18.75 -9.46 3.87
C PHE A 163 -20.10 -9.94 3.33
N VAL A 164 -20.11 -11.12 2.72
CA VAL A 164 -21.35 -11.82 2.35
C VAL A 164 -21.37 -13.16 3.04
N GLU A 165 -22.36 -13.34 3.89
CA GLU A 165 -22.59 -14.59 4.60
C GLU A 165 -23.44 -15.53 3.75
N LYS A 166 -23.03 -16.79 3.71
CA LYS A 166 -23.76 -17.89 3.12
C LYS A 166 -23.69 -19.10 4.05
N ASP A 167 -24.71 -19.93 4.00
CA ASP A 167 -24.72 -21.20 4.71
C ASP A 167 -24.08 -22.31 3.86
N ARG A 168 -24.03 -23.51 4.41
CA ARG A 168 -23.50 -24.68 3.70
C ARG A 168 -24.36 -25.08 2.50
N ARG A 169 -25.68 -24.81 2.52
CA ARG A 169 -26.60 -25.17 1.43
C ARG A 169 -26.24 -24.42 0.15
N TYR A 170 -25.83 -23.16 0.28
CA TYR A 170 -25.30 -22.38 -0.85
C TYR A 170 -24.12 -23.08 -1.54
N LEU A 171 -23.21 -23.72 -0.79
CA LEU A 171 -22.14 -24.51 -1.40
C LEU A 171 -22.68 -25.79 -2.04
N GLU A 172 -23.61 -26.48 -1.39
CA GLU A 172 -24.21 -27.71 -1.93
C GLU A 172 -24.97 -27.46 -3.24
N GLU A 173 -25.59 -26.29 -3.40
CA GLU A 173 -26.22 -25.85 -4.65
C GLU A 173 -25.16 -25.62 -5.74
N ILE A 174 -24.11 -24.86 -5.45
CA ILE A 174 -23.02 -24.60 -6.42
C ILE A 174 -22.32 -25.89 -6.85
N LEU A 175 -22.11 -26.82 -5.92
CA LEU A 175 -21.40 -28.07 -6.20
C LEU A 175 -22.23 -29.01 -7.09
N LYS A 176 -23.56 -28.93 -7.08
CA LYS A 176 -24.42 -29.73 -7.98
C LYS A 176 -24.28 -29.33 -9.45
N ASP A 177 -23.86 -28.10 -9.71
CA ASP A 177 -23.67 -27.59 -11.07
C ASP A 177 -22.32 -28.02 -11.68
N ILE A 178 -21.44 -28.64 -10.89
CA ILE A 178 -20.16 -29.17 -11.37
C ILE A 178 -20.38 -30.60 -11.88
N SER A 179 -20.07 -30.84 -13.15
CA SER A 179 -20.18 -32.18 -13.72
C SER A 179 -19.07 -33.12 -13.22
N ASP A 180 -19.36 -34.42 -13.18
CA ASP A 180 -18.35 -35.44 -12.84
C ASP A 180 -17.17 -35.44 -13.83
N GLU A 181 -17.43 -35.09 -15.10
CA GLU A 181 -16.42 -34.96 -16.14
C GLU A 181 -15.47 -33.78 -15.87
N ASP A 182 -16.00 -32.62 -15.50
CA ASP A 182 -15.20 -31.46 -15.10
C ASP A 182 -14.36 -31.76 -13.86
N ALA A 183 -14.95 -32.46 -12.88
CA ALA A 183 -14.26 -32.89 -11.68
C ALA A 183 -13.08 -33.83 -11.99
N ARG A 184 -13.28 -34.82 -12.88
CA ARG A 184 -12.22 -35.74 -13.32
C ARG A 184 -11.10 -35.02 -14.07
N ASN A 185 -11.45 -34.16 -15.03
CA ASN A 185 -10.47 -33.38 -15.78
C ASN A 185 -9.59 -32.52 -14.85
N LEU A 186 -10.19 -31.92 -13.81
CA LEU A 186 -9.46 -31.13 -12.83
C LEU A 186 -8.49 -32.00 -11.99
N LEU A 187 -8.91 -33.20 -11.59
CA LEU A 187 -8.08 -34.13 -10.82
C LEU A 187 -6.88 -34.62 -11.63
N GLU A 188 -7.10 -35.01 -12.89
CA GLU A 188 -6.04 -35.42 -13.82
C GLU A 188 -5.03 -34.28 -14.05
N GLN A 189 -5.51 -33.05 -14.26
CA GLN A 189 -4.64 -31.88 -14.41
C GLN A 189 -3.77 -31.61 -13.17
N LYS A 190 -4.24 -31.99 -11.98
CA LYS A 190 -3.51 -31.85 -10.71
C LYS A 190 -2.62 -33.06 -10.38
N GLY A 191 -2.58 -34.07 -11.26
CA GLY A 191 -1.77 -35.27 -11.08
C GLY A 191 -2.36 -36.27 -10.09
N PHE A 192 -3.64 -36.16 -9.76
CA PHE A 192 -4.36 -37.19 -9.03
C PHE A 192 -4.96 -38.17 -10.04
N THR A 193 -4.28 -39.28 -10.28
CA THR A 193 -4.82 -40.41 -11.03
C THR A 193 -5.64 -41.28 -10.09
N CYS A 194 -6.94 -41.43 -10.36
CA CYS A 194 -7.79 -42.43 -9.71
C CYS A 194 -7.52 -43.83 -10.24
#